data_AF-R9CJK1-F1
#
_entry.id   AF-R9CJK1-F1
#
_cell.length_a   1.000
_cell.length_b   1.000
_cell.length_c   1.000
_cell.angle_alpha   90.00
_cell.angle_beta   90.00
_cell.angle_gamma   90.00
#
_symmetry.space_group_name_H-M   'P 1'
#
loop_
_entity.id
_entity.type
_entity.pdbx_description
1 polymer ?
#
loop_
_entity_poly.entity_id
_entity_poly.type
_entity_poly.pdbx_seq_one_letter_code
_entity_poly.pdbx_strand_id
1 'polypeptide(L)'
;FRNRGIMFTSVSEGKLYAVIPKELCDIIKNKFNNKLKLNSKINSEVIEISAGIIYFYGVLTIQDLCKFIIDVYKYDISIDKIKKLLLDGEELGFDYQVEEDIIYHIDVEDPMFIIEERNKNSDVNFMSFDKKTLFKASKPDYIEENKEGNKLEKVLNELFVIDKKILKEEIESFSIAIKNEAPLFEAIEIFLEAYEIESEEEKEILKEELKKLAMNVKRWTLKGHSEREIENKKKTIKKENSIGRNDICPCGSNKKYKKCCGK
;
A
#
# COMPACT_ATOMS: atom_id res chain seq x y z
N PHE A 1 -15.60 7.47 18.52
CA PHE A 1 -16.80 8.30 18.83
C PHE A 1 -17.45 8.01 20.19
N ARG A 2 -17.83 6.77 20.50
CA ARG A 2 -18.35 6.39 21.84
C ARG A 2 -17.29 6.63 22.93
N ASN A 3 -16.04 6.23 22.64
CA ASN A 3 -14.89 6.41 23.53
C ASN A 3 -14.57 7.89 23.82
N ARG A 4 -15.04 8.81 22.97
CA ARG A 4 -14.88 10.26 23.13
C ARG A 4 -16.09 10.94 23.79
N GLY A 5 -17.12 10.18 24.18
CA GLY A 5 -18.34 10.70 24.81
C GLY A 5 -19.22 11.55 23.89
N ILE A 6 -19.03 11.47 22.57
CA ILE A 6 -19.73 12.33 21.59
C ILE A 6 -21.05 11.71 21.14
N MET A 7 -21.05 10.40 20.89
CA MET A 7 -22.19 9.69 20.31
C MET A 7 -22.34 8.35 21.02
N PHE A 8 -23.58 8.02 21.39
CA PHE A 8 -23.95 6.82 22.14
C PHE A 8 -24.97 6.01 21.36
N THR A 9 -25.27 4.81 21.84
CA THR A 9 -26.30 3.96 21.26
C THR A 9 -27.45 3.80 22.23
N SER A 10 -28.64 3.99 21.70
CA SER A 10 -29.90 3.90 22.43
C SER A 10 -30.83 2.93 21.70
N VAL A 11 -31.74 2.31 22.44
CA VAL A 11 -32.80 1.48 21.88
C VAL A 11 -34.12 2.13 22.22
N SER A 12 -34.96 2.35 21.20
CA SER A 12 -36.34 2.84 21.36
C SER A 12 -37.24 2.05 20.43
N GLU A 13 -38.38 1.56 20.94
CA GLU A 13 -39.35 0.76 20.14
C GLU A 13 -38.72 -0.43 19.39
N GLY A 14 -37.71 -1.08 20.00
CA GLY A 14 -36.99 -2.20 19.37
C GLY A 14 -36.03 -1.82 18.24
N LYS A 15 -35.84 -0.53 17.97
CA LYS A 15 -34.88 -0.02 16.97
C LYS A 15 -33.65 0.59 17.64
N LEU A 16 -32.50 0.42 16.99
CA LEU A 16 -31.22 1.02 17.41
C LEU A 16 -31.09 2.45 16.85
N TYR A 17 -30.69 3.37 17.72
CA TYR A 17 -30.43 4.76 17.39
C TYR A 17 -29.02 5.16 17.82
N ALA A 18 -28.38 5.98 16.99
CA ALA A 18 -27.23 6.77 17.41
C ALA A 18 -27.73 8.09 18.02
N VAL A 19 -27.36 8.38 19.25
CA VAL A 19 -27.81 9.59 19.99
C VAL A 19 -26.62 10.43 20.41
N ILE A 20 -26.80 11.75 20.42
CA ILE A 20 -25.80 12.73 20.84
C ILE A 20 -26.41 13.53 22.01
N PRO A 21 -25.66 13.78 23.10
CA PRO A 21 -26.10 14.66 24.18
C PRO A 21 -26.52 16.03 23.64
N LYS A 22 -27.66 16.54 24.10
CA LYS A 22 -28.26 17.79 23.60
C LYS A 22 -27.31 18.97 23.77
N GLU A 23 -26.55 18.99 24.86
CA GLU A 23 -25.52 19.98 25.18
C GLU A 23 -24.43 20.03 24.10
N LEU A 24 -24.07 18.89 23.53
CA LEU A 24 -23.09 18.83 22.45
C LEU A 24 -23.68 19.30 21.12
N CYS A 25 -24.98 19.10 20.88
CA CYS A 25 -25.62 19.52 19.63
C CYS A 25 -25.45 21.02 19.37
N ASP A 26 -25.67 21.86 20.37
CA ASP A 26 -25.58 23.32 20.21
C ASP A 26 -24.13 23.78 20.05
N ILE A 27 -23.20 23.18 20.81
CA ILE A 27 -21.75 23.45 20.67
C ILE A 27 -21.26 23.08 19.27
N ILE A 28 -21.65 21.91 18.78
CA ILE A 28 -21.26 21.40 17.46
C ILE A 28 -21.83 22.30 16.36
N LYS A 29 -23.12 22.64 16.42
CA LYS A 29 -23.77 23.54 15.44
C LYS A 29 -23.05 24.89 15.35
N ASN A 30 -22.69 25.49 16.49
CA ASN A 30 -22.02 26.79 16.52
C ASN A 30 -20.58 26.73 16.00
N LYS A 31 -19.91 25.57 16.12
CA LYS A 31 -18.55 25.36 15.58
C LYS A 31 -18.52 24.98 14.11
N PHE A 32 -19.64 24.50 13.55
CA PHE A 32 -19.72 24.13 12.14
C PHE A 32 -19.62 25.36 11.23
N ASN A 33 -18.45 25.53 10.63
CA ASN A 33 -18.21 26.55 9.61
C ASN A 33 -17.44 25.96 8.42
N ASN A 34 -17.35 26.71 7.32
CA ASN A 34 -16.69 26.24 6.10
C ASN A 34 -15.19 25.93 6.32
N LYS A 35 -14.52 26.66 7.22
CA LYS A 35 -13.11 26.41 7.58
C LYS A 35 -12.95 25.07 8.28
N LEU A 36 -13.84 24.73 9.22
CA LEU A 36 -13.86 23.45 9.92
C LEU A 36 -14.12 22.30 8.93
N LYS A 37 -15.08 22.46 8.01
CA LYS A 37 -15.36 21.47 6.96
C LYS A 37 -14.15 21.21 6.07
N LEU A 38 -13.47 22.26 5.64
CA LEU A 38 -12.25 22.13 4.84
C LEU A 38 -11.13 21.42 5.62
N ASN A 39 -10.91 21.82 6.88
CA ASN A 39 -9.92 21.17 7.75
C ASN A 39 -10.25 19.70 7.98
N SER A 40 -11.52 19.35 8.17
CA SER A 40 -11.96 17.96 8.33
C SER A 40 -11.64 17.14 7.08
N LYS A 41 -11.89 17.70 5.89
CA LYS A 41 -11.56 17.02 4.63
C LYS A 41 -10.05 16.77 4.50
N ILE A 42 -9.23 17.80 4.78
CA ILE A 42 -7.77 17.66 4.74
C ILE A 42 -7.29 16.62 5.75
N ASN A 43 -7.84 16.64 6.97
CA ASN A 43 -7.50 15.67 8.00
C ASN A 43 -7.81 14.23 7.55
N SER A 44 -9.01 14.01 7.00
CA SER A 44 -9.40 12.70 6.44
C SER A 44 -8.47 12.27 5.31
N GLU A 45 -8.16 13.16 4.37
CA GLU A 45 -7.25 12.85 3.27
C GLU A 45 -5.84 12.47 3.76
N VAL A 46 -5.33 13.15 4.80
CA VAL A 46 -4.02 12.83 5.38
C VAL A 46 -4.04 11.43 6.00
N ILE A 47 -5.07 11.08 6.77
CA ILE A 47 -5.21 9.74 7.35
C ILE A 47 -5.28 8.67 6.25
N GLU A 48 -6.12 8.89 5.24
CA GLU A 48 -6.28 7.94 4.13
C GLU A 48 -4.98 7.79 3.33
N ILE A 49 -4.26 8.89 3.04
CA ILE A 49 -2.96 8.81 2.37
C ILE A 49 -1.94 8.09 3.23
N SER A 50 -1.91 8.34 4.54
CA SER A 50 -1.05 7.62 5.48
C SER A 50 -1.31 6.12 5.45
N ALA A 51 -2.57 5.69 5.59
CA ALA A 51 -2.93 4.28 5.52
C ALA A 51 -2.53 3.65 4.18
N GLY A 52 -2.82 4.31 3.06
CA GLY A 52 -2.43 3.81 1.74
C GLY A 52 -0.91 3.72 1.55
N ILE A 53 -0.14 4.66 2.10
CA ILE A 53 1.33 4.59 2.10
C ILE A 53 1.80 3.35 2.88
N ILE A 54 1.20 3.14 4.06
CA ILE A 54 1.57 2.04 4.95
C ILE A 54 1.18 0.68 4.36
N TYR A 55 0.06 0.57 3.65
CA TYR A 55 -0.28 -0.62 2.87
C TYR A 55 0.85 -1.05 1.92
N PHE A 56 1.44 -0.11 1.17
CA PHE A 56 2.49 -0.42 0.18
C PHE A 56 3.89 -0.54 0.78
N TYR A 57 4.17 0.11 1.91
CA TYR A 57 5.52 0.13 2.49
C TYR A 57 5.69 -0.71 3.75
N GLY A 58 4.59 -1.23 4.30
CA GLY A 58 4.54 -2.09 5.47
C GLY A 58 4.73 -1.31 6.76
N VAL A 59 5.89 -0.71 6.93
CA VAL A 59 6.28 0.02 8.15
C VAL A 59 7.08 1.25 7.79
N LEU A 60 6.92 2.35 8.51
CA LEU A 60 7.77 3.53 8.41
C LEU A 60 8.01 4.14 9.80
N THR A 61 9.11 4.87 9.94
CA THR A 61 9.20 5.85 11.03
C THR A 61 8.16 6.94 10.78
N ILE A 62 7.57 7.46 11.86
CA ILE A 62 6.62 8.57 11.80
C ILE A 62 7.27 9.77 11.10
N GLN A 63 8.57 9.99 11.32
CA GLN A 63 9.32 11.07 10.70
C GLN A 63 9.36 10.92 9.17
N ASP A 64 9.62 9.72 8.64
CA ASP A 64 9.67 9.49 7.20
C ASP A 64 8.28 9.57 6.56
N LEU A 65 7.24 9.05 7.23
CA LEU A 65 5.86 9.23 6.78
C LEU A 65 5.49 10.72 6.68
N CYS A 66 5.89 11.54 7.67
CA CYS A 66 5.66 12.98 7.63
C CYS A 66 6.34 13.65 6.43
N LYS A 67 7.57 13.24 6.07
CA LYS A 67 8.24 13.73 4.86
C LYS A 67 7.46 13.38 3.60
N PHE A 68 6.91 12.15 3.49
CA PHE A 68 6.04 11.82 2.34
C PHE A 68 4.82 12.75 2.27
N ILE A 69 4.13 12.96 3.38
CA ILE A 69 2.91 13.78 3.42
C ILE A 69 3.20 15.24 3.03
N ILE A 70 4.26 15.82 3.58
CA ILE A 70 4.61 17.23 3.41
C ILE A 70 5.35 17.46 2.09
N ASP A 71 6.41 16.69 1.83
CA ASP A 71 7.33 16.97 0.72
C ASP A 71 6.89 16.32 -0.58
N VAL A 72 6.26 15.15 -0.53
CA VAL A 72 5.81 14.43 -1.74
C VAL A 72 4.37 14.79 -2.09
N TYR A 73 3.46 14.68 -1.13
CA TYR A 73 2.03 14.91 -1.36
C TYR A 73 1.56 16.36 -1.11
N LYS A 74 2.50 17.23 -0.69
CA LYS A 74 2.35 18.69 -0.59
C LYS A 74 1.21 19.15 0.34
N TYR A 75 1.02 18.44 1.46
CA TYR A 75 0.12 18.91 2.52
C TYR A 75 0.82 19.91 3.43
N ASP A 76 0.23 21.09 3.57
CA ASP A 76 0.66 22.11 4.53
C ASP A 76 0.09 21.78 5.92
N ILE A 77 0.81 20.93 6.66
CA ILE A 77 0.40 20.41 7.96
C ILE A 77 1.63 20.16 8.84
N SER A 78 1.52 20.47 10.14
CA SER A 78 2.62 20.23 11.08
C SER A 78 2.76 18.75 11.43
N ILE A 79 3.99 18.32 11.73
CA ILE A 79 4.31 16.96 12.19
C ILE A 79 3.46 16.57 13.40
N ASP A 80 3.34 17.46 14.40
CA ASP A 80 2.52 17.20 15.59
C ASP A 80 1.05 16.97 15.26
N LYS A 81 0.53 17.64 14.24
CA LYS A 81 -0.84 17.43 13.79
C LYS A 81 -0.97 16.12 13.02
N ILE A 82 -0.01 15.77 12.17
CA ILE A 82 0.02 14.44 11.51
C ILE A 82 -0.01 13.34 12.57
N LYS A 83 0.88 13.38 13.58
CA LYS A 83 0.93 12.39 14.66
C LYS A 83 -0.43 12.16 15.33
N LYS A 84 -1.14 13.24 15.67
CA LYS A 84 -2.49 13.15 16.24
C LYS A 84 -3.49 12.51 15.28
N LEU A 85 -3.42 12.86 13.99
CA LEU A 85 -4.27 12.26 12.97
C LEU A 85 -3.98 10.77 12.77
N LEU A 86 -2.73 10.33 12.90
CA LEU A 86 -2.40 8.91 12.83
C LEU A 86 -3.09 8.12 13.95
N LEU A 87 -3.04 8.62 15.19
CA LEU A 87 -3.76 8.03 16.32
C LEU A 87 -5.28 8.09 16.14
N ASP A 88 -5.80 9.20 15.58
CA ASP A 88 -7.22 9.30 15.24
C ASP A 88 -7.62 8.23 14.21
N GLY A 89 -6.78 7.96 13.19
CA GLY A 89 -7.06 6.96 12.17
C GLY A 89 -6.97 5.53 12.68
N GLU A 90 -6.05 5.23 13.59
CA GLU A 90 -6.00 3.95 14.30
C GLU A 90 -7.30 3.72 15.12
N GLU A 91 -7.78 4.71 15.88
CA GLU A 91 -9.07 4.61 16.59
C GLU A 91 -10.27 4.43 15.63
N LEU A 92 -10.15 4.92 14.39
CA LEU A 92 -11.17 4.79 13.37
C LEU A 92 -11.12 3.43 12.63
N GLY A 93 -10.13 2.59 12.91
CA GLY A 93 -10.00 1.25 12.33
C GLY A 93 -9.41 1.25 10.92
N PHE A 94 -8.50 2.17 10.61
CA PHE A 94 -7.63 1.99 9.46
C PHE A 94 -6.61 0.88 9.75
N ASP A 95 -6.18 0.16 8.70
CA ASP A 95 -5.33 -1.04 8.79
C ASP A 95 -3.86 -0.74 9.09
N TYR A 96 -3.60 0.06 10.13
CA TYR A 96 -2.28 0.30 10.67
C TYR A 96 -2.32 0.47 12.19
N GLN A 97 -1.17 0.29 12.81
CA GLN A 97 -0.92 0.56 14.23
C GLN A 97 0.18 1.59 14.39
N VAL A 98 0.12 2.37 15.47
CA VAL A 98 1.13 3.36 15.83
C VAL A 98 1.79 2.96 17.14
N GLU A 99 3.09 2.71 17.11
CA GLU A 99 3.86 2.27 18.27
C GLU A 99 5.14 3.10 18.38
N GLU A 100 5.34 3.73 19.53
CA GLU A 100 6.48 4.62 19.80
C GLU A 100 6.75 5.67 18.69
N ASP A 101 7.72 5.41 17.82
CA ASP A 101 8.13 6.27 16.71
C ASP A 101 7.91 5.65 15.32
N ILE A 102 7.26 4.49 15.25
CA ILE A 102 6.90 3.79 14.02
C ILE A 102 5.39 3.70 13.81
N ILE A 103 5.03 3.43 12.56
CA ILE A 103 3.68 3.11 12.13
C ILE A 103 3.78 1.96 11.13
N TYR A 104 2.95 0.94 11.29
CA TYR A 104 3.01 -0.27 10.48
C TYR A 104 1.63 -0.82 10.16
N HIS A 105 1.52 -1.52 9.03
CA HIS A 105 0.30 -2.18 8.60
C HIS A 105 -0.01 -3.35 9.53
N ILE A 106 -1.29 -3.63 9.78
CA ILE A 106 -1.69 -4.69 10.72
C ILE A 106 -1.22 -6.10 10.31
N ASP A 107 -0.96 -6.31 9.02
CA ASP A 107 -0.46 -7.58 8.48
C ASP A 107 1.07 -7.72 8.57
N VAL A 108 1.79 -6.72 9.08
CA VAL A 108 3.24 -6.80 9.30
C VAL A 108 3.48 -7.62 10.56
N GLU A 109 4.11 -8.79 10.42
CA GLU A 109 4.40 -9.69 11.54
C GLU A 109 5.54 -9.19 12.42
N ASP A 110 6.63 -8.71 11.79
CA ASP A 110 7.79 -8.12 12.47
C ASP A 110 8.21 -6.80 11.80
N PRO A 111 7.76 -5.65 12.34
CA PRO A 111 8.10 -4.35 11.78
C PRO A 111 9.61 -4.05 11.77
N MET A 112 10.37 -4.55 12.75
CA MET A 112 11.80 -4.30 12.84
C MET A 112 12.56 -5.10 11.80
N PHE A 113 12.21 -6.38 11.61
CA PHE A 113 12.75 -7.21 10.53
C PHE A 113 12.54 -6.55 9.16
N ILE A 114 11.34 -6.05 8.86
CA ILE A 114 11.06 -5.37 7.58
C ILE A 114 11.92 -4.11 7.42
N ILE A 115 12.14 -3.33 8.48
CA ILE A 115 13.05 -2.18 8.45
C ILE A 115 14.48 -2.62 8.13
N GLU A 116 14.99 -3.64 8.82
CA GLU A 116 16.34 -4.15 8.67
C GLU A 116 16.60 -4.68 7.24
N GLU A 117 15.73 -5.56 6.74
CA GLU A 117 15.85 -6.11 5.37
C GLU A 117 15.74 -5.02 4.31
N ARG A 118 14.82 -4.07 4.48
CA ARG A 118 14.67 -2.94 3.55
C ARG A 118 15.91 -2.07 3.47
N ASN A 119 16.62 -1.89 4.59
CA ASN A 119 17.82 -1.07 4.65
C ASN A 119 19.00 -1.71 3.89
N LYS A 120 18.99 -3.04 3.70
CA LYS A 120 19.96 -3.74 2.82
C LYS A 120 19.76 -3.37 1.34
N ASN A 121 18.55 -2.98 0.95
CA ASN A 121 18.20 -2.57 -0.42
C ASN A 121 18.47 -1.06 -0.64
N SER A 122 19.70 -0.60 -0.40
CA SER A 122 20.08 0.83 -0.51
C SER A 122 19.89 1.41 -1.91
N ASP A 123 20.05 0.57 -2.94
CA ASP A 123 20.03 0.98 -4.36
C ASP A 123 18.61 1.11 -4.93
N VAL A 124 17.59 0.74 -4.15
CA VAL A 124 16.19 0.82 -4.52
C VAL A 124 15.57 2.04 -3.83
N ASN A 125 14.90 2.90 -4.58
CA ASN A 125 14.09 3.98 -4.01
C ASN A 125 12.66 3.52 -3.76
N PHE A 126 11.96 4.20 -2.85
CA PHE A 126 10.53 4.00 -2.65
C PHE A 126 9.74 4.21 -3.94
N MET A 127 8.81 3.29 -4.21
CA MET A 127 7.90 3.39 -5.34
C MET A 127 6.97 4.59 -5.16
N SER A 128 6.87 5.45 -6.18
CA SER A 128 5.91 6.55 -6.13
C SER A 128 4.51 6.08 -6.50
N PHE A 129 3.52 6.47 -5.71
CA PHE A 129 2.10 6.18 -5.94
C PHE A 129 1.32 7.48 -6.09
N ASP A 130 0.33 7.50 -6.98
CA ASP A 130 -0.58 8.63 -7.05
C ASP A 130 -1.61 8.59 -5.91
N LYS A 131 -2.20 9.75 -5.58
CA LYS A 131 -3.17 9.85 -4.48
C LYS A 131 -4.39 8.94 -4.66
N LYS A 132 -4.87 8.71 -5.88
CA LYS A 132 -6.05 7.85 -6.11
C LYS A 132 -5.73 6.41 -5.76
N THR A 133 -4.53 5.95 -6.09
CA THR A 133 -4.04 4.62 -5.73
C THR A 133 -3.96 4.49 -4.20
N LEU A 134 -3.41 5.49 -3.51
CA LEU A 134 -3.36 5.48 -2.05
C LEU A 134 -4.75 5.52 -1.39
N PHE A 135 -5.68 6.32 -1.91
CA PHE A 135 -7.05 6.38 -1.39
C PHE A 135 -7.84 5.08 -1.56
N LYS A 136 -7.49 4.27 -2.57
CA LYS A 136 -8.06 2.92 -2.70
C LYS A 136 -7.44 1.99 -1.67
N ALA A 137 -6.11 2.03 -1.54
CA ALA A 137 -5.35 1.19 -0.62
C ALA A 137 -5.59 1.50 0.87
N SER A 138 -6.24 2.62 1.18
CA SER A 138 -6.57 3.00 2.56
C SER A 138 -7.89 2.44 3.07
N LYS A 139 -8.65 1.74 2.23
CA LYS A 139 -9.95 1.18 2.60
C LYS A 139 -9.74 -0.15 3.31
N PRO A 140 -10.49 -0.43 4.39
CA PRO A 140 -10.54 -1.76 4.97
C PRO A 140 -10.88 -2.80 3.89
N ASP A 141 -10.30 -3.99 4.02
CA ASP A 141 -10.46 -5.12 3.10
C ASP A 141 -9.99 -4.82 1.65
N TYR A 142 -9.09 -3.83 1.47
CA TYR A 142 -8.53 -3.54 0.16
C TYR A 142 -7.51 -4.61 -0.26
N ILE A 143 -7.85 -5.31 -1.33
CA ILE A 143 -6.95 -6.26 -2.00
C ILE A 143 -6.39 -5.61 -3.27
N GLU A 144 -5.06 -5.52 -3.39
CA GLU A 144 -4.43 -5.04 -4.61
C GLU A 144 -4.69 -6.00 -5.78
N GLU A 145 -5.25 -5.48 -6.88
CA GLU A 145 -5.44 -6.28 -8.09
C GLU A 145 -4.09 -6.71 -8.68
N ASN A 146 -3.87 -8.02 -8.75
CA ASN A 146 -2.68 -8.62 -9.34
C ASN A 146 -3.06 -9.45 -10.58
N LYS A 147 -2.39 -9.23 -11.73
CA LYS A 147 -2.70 -9.95 -12.97
C LYS A 147 -2.39 -11.44 -12.87
N GLU A 148 -1.33 -11.80 -12.16
CA GLU A 148 -0.91 -13.16 -11.92
C GLU A 148 -1.84 -13.82 -10.90
N GLY A 149 -2.30 -13.07 -9.89
CA GLY A 149 -3.38 -13.51 -8.98
C GLY A 149 -4.67 -13.85 -9.73
N ASN A 150 -5.11 -12.97 -10.64
CA ASN A 150 -6.29 -13.21 -11.49
C ASN A 150 -6.11 -14.40 -12.46
N LYS A 151 -4.88 -14.76 -12.84
CA LYS A 151 -4.62 -15.96 -13.64
C LYS A 151 -4.71 -17.21 -12.78
N LEU A 152 -4.08 -17.19 -11.60
CA LEU A 152 -4.18 -18.26 -10.62
C LEU A 152 -5.64 -18.52 -10.22
N GLU A 153 -6.43 -17.46 -10.00
CA GLU A 153 -7.87 -17.57 -9.73
C GLU A 153 -8.61 -18.35 -10.84
N LYS A 154 -8.26 -18.13 -12.11
CA LYS A 154 -8.88 -18.86 -13.24
C LYS A 154 -8.47 -20.32 -13.26
N VAL A 155 -7.19 -20.60 -13.08
CA VAL A 155 -6.66 -21.98 -13.06
C VAL A 155 -7.33 -22.78 -11.94
N LEU A 156 -7.42 -22.22 -10.73
CA LEU A 156 -8.05 -22.90 -9.59
C LEU A 156 -9.55 -23.13 -9.78
N ASN A 157 -10.26 -22.20 -10.41
CA ASN A 157 -11.69 -22.39 -10.74
C ASN A 157 -11.95 -23.43 -11.85
N GLU A 158 -10.95 -23.76 -12.68
CA GLU A 158 -11.05 -24.84 -13.66
C GLU A 158 -10.84 -26.22 -13.02
N LEU A 159 -10.02 -26.28 -11.97
CA LEU A 159 -9.70 -27.52 -11.25
C LEU A 159 -10.69 -27.83 -10.12
N PHE A 160 -11.23 -26.79 -9.46
CA PHE A 160 -12.02 -26.92 -8.25
C PHE A 160 -13.28 -26.05 -8.29
N VAL A 161 -14.33 -26.48 -7.57
CA VAL A 161 -15.53 -25.66 -7.34
C VAL A 161 -15.35 -24.86 -6.06
N ILE A 162 -14.81 -23.65 -6.18
CA ILE A 162 -14.49 -22.77 -5.03
C ILE A 162 -15.31 -21.49 -5.13
N ASP A 163 -15.76 -20.98 -3.98
CA ASP A 163 -16.36 -19.65 -3.93
C ASP A 163 -15.31 -18.58 -4.27
N LYS A 164 -15.68 -17.66 -5.17
CA LYS A 164 -14.79 -16.62 -5.66
C LYS A 164 -14.22 -15.73 -4.55
N LYS A 165 -15.00 -15.47 -3.50
CA LYS A 165 -14.56 -14.65 -2.37
C LYS A 165 -13.50 -15.38 -1.55
N ILE A 166 -13.75 -16.65 -1.22
CA ILE A 166 -12.78 -17.49 -0.50
C ILE A 166 -11.46 -17.55 -1.27
N LEU A 167 -11.51 -17.81 -2.58
CA LEU A 167 -10.31 -17.90 -3.39
C LEU A 167 -9.48 -16.61 -3.43
N LYS A 168 -10.15 -15.44 -3.38
CA LYS A 168 -9.45 -14.16 -3.28
C LYS A 168 -8.77 -13.96 -1.94
N GLU A 169 -9.42 -14.36 -0.85
CA GLU A 169 -8.85 -14.32 0.50
C GLU A 169 -7.61 -15.22 0.58
N GLU A 170 -7.65 -16.44 0.02
CA GLU A 170 -6.49 -17.35 -0.05
C GLU A 170 -5.31 -16.75 -0.84
N ILE A 171 -5.59 -16.16 -2.01
CA ILE A 171 -4.57 -15.48 -2.83
C ILE A 171 -3.97 -14.28 -2.10
N GLU A 172 -4.79 -13.55 -1.35
CA GLU A 172 -4.34 -12.44 -0.50
C GLU A 172 -3.48 -12.94 0.65
N SER A 173 -3.88 -14.00 1.37
CA SER A 173 -3.09 -14.62 2.44
C SER A 173 -1.72 -15.07 1.92
N PHE A 174 -1.65 -15.70 0.75
CA PHE A 174 -0.37 -16.02 0.10
C PHE A 174 0.44 -14.74 -0.18
N SER A 175 -0.19 -13.70 -0.72
CA SER A 175 0.49 -12.43 -1.00
C SER A 175 1.00 -11.75 0.26
N ILE A 176 0.29 -11.83 1.38
CA ILE A 176 0.70 -11.31 2.69
C ILE A 176 1.91 -12.09 3.21
N ALA A 177 1.90 -13.42 3.13
CA ALA A 177 3.06 -14.24 3.50
C ALA A 177 4.31 -13.84 2.71
N ILE A 178 4.17 -13.60 1.40
CA ILE A 178 5.26 -13.10 0.55
C ILE A 178 5.70 -11.67 0.95
N LYS A 179 4.79 -10.79 1.36
CA LYS A 179 5.13 -9.44 1.86
C LYS A 179 5.93 -9.48 3.17
N ASN A 180 5.68 -10.48 4.02
CA ASN A 180 6.44 -10.77 5.25
C ASN A 180 7.74 -11.56 5.01
N GLU A 181 8.15 -11.78 3.75
CA GLU A 181 9.32 -12.57 3.38
C GLU A 181 9.32 -14.02 3.92
N ALA A 182 8.13 -14.61 4.06
CA ALA A 182 8.04 -16.05 4.33
C ALA A 182 8.78 -16.85 3.23
N PRO A 183 9.45 -17.96 3.58
CA PRO A 183 10.11 -18.80 2.58
C PRO A 183 9.12 -19.25 1.51
N LEU A 184 9.42 -18.91 0.24
CA LEU A 184 8.50 -19.16 -0.88
C LEU A 184 8.06 -20.63 -0.98
N PHE A 185 8.97 -21.56 -0.69
CA PHE A 185 8.65 -22.99 -0.69
C PHE A 185 7.59 -23.34 0.36
N GLU A 186 7.73 -22.83 1.59
CA GLU A 186 6.78 -23.08 2.68
C GLU A 186 5.43 -22.43 2.39
N ALA A 187 5.42 -21.17 1.92
CA ALA A 187 4.20 -20.48 1.53
C ALA A 187 3.44 -21.22 0.40
N ILE A 188 4.17 -21.79 -0.55
CA ILE A 188 3.59 -22.61 -1.63
C ILE A 188 3.01 -23.91 -1.07
N GLU A 189 3.75 -24.66 -0.25
CA GLU A 189 3.24 -25.93 0.29
C GLU A 189 2.01 -25.69 1.18
N ILE A 190 2.01 -24.68 2.05
CA ILE A 190 0.84 -24.31 2.87
C ILE A 190 -0.36 -23.97 1.99
N PHE A 191 -0.16 -23.19 0.93
CA PHE A 191 -1.25 -22.86 0.00
C PHE A 191 -1.82 -24.12 -0.66
N LEU A 192 -0.96 -25.06 -1.06
CA LEU A 192 -1.38 -26.28 -1.75
C LEU A 192 -1.99 -27.31 -0.80
N GLU A 193 -1.62 -27.34 0.49
CA GLU A 193 -2.23 -28.22 1.51
C GLU A 193 -3.73 -27.99 1.68
N ALA A 194 -4.21 -26.77 1.40
CA ALA A 194 -5.63 -26.44 1.41
C ALA A 194 -6.42 -27.15 0.27
N TYR A 195 -5.71 -27.69 -0.72
CA TYR A 195 -6.29 -28.34 -1.89
C TYR A 195 -5.87 -29.81 -1.94
N GLU A 196 -6.85 -30.72 -2.04
CA GLU A 196 -6.59 -32.16 -2.22
C GLU A 196 -6.16 -32.46 -3.67
N ILE A 197 -4.97 -31.99 -4.07
CA ILE A 197 -4.42 -32.18 -5.43
C ILE A 197 -3.84 -33.59 -5.55
N GLU A 198 -4.44 -34.44 -6.39
CA GLU A 198 -3.98 -35.82 -6.60
C GLU A 198 -2.89 -35.95 -7.66
N SER A 199 -2.87 -35.05 -8.65
CA SER A 199 -1.93 -35.11 -9.77
C SER A 199 -0.67 -34.30 -9.51
N GLU A 200 0.49 -34.95 -9.60
CA GLU A 200 1.80 -34.27 -9.53
C GLU A 200 1.94 -33.23 -10.66
N GLU A 201 1.36 -33.47 -11.83
CA GLU A 201 1.39 -32.51 -12.94
C GLU A 201 0.61 -31.23 -12.60
N GLU A 202 -0.57 -31.36 -11.99
CA GLU A 202 -1.38 -30.22 -11.53
C GLU A 202 -0.68 -29.47 -10.40
N LYS A 203 -0.07 -30.21 -9.47
CA LYS A 203 0.71 -29.62 -8.36
C LYS A 203 1.86 -28.77 -8.92
N GLU A 204 2.63 -29.26 -9.88
CA GLU A 204 3.72 -28.49 -10.49
C GLU A 204 3.22 -27.27 -11.28
N ILE A 205 2.09 -27.37 -11.99
CA ILE A 205 1.46 -26.22 -12.67
C ILE A 205 1.10 -25.12 -11.66
N LEU A 206 0.46 -25.48 -10.54
CA LEU A 206 0.06 -24.52 -9.51
C LEU A 206 1.28 -23.90 -8.82
N LYS A 207 2.34 -24.68 -8.54
CA LYS A 207 3.61 -24.15 -8.03
C LYS A 207 4.18 -23.08 -8.96
N GLU A 208 4.19 -23.31 -10.27
CA GLU A 208 4.69 -22.34 -11.24
C GLU A 208 3.83 -21.07 -11.31
N GLU A 209 2.50 -21.17 -11.20
CA GLU A 209 1.62 -20.00 -11.13
C GLU A 209 1.81 -19.21 -9.82
N LEU A 210 1.98 -19.89 -8.68
CA LEU A 210 2.28 -19.25 -7.39
C LEU A 210 3.64 -18.55 -7.39
N LYS A 211 4.68 -19.14 -7.99
CA LYS A 211 5.98 -18.47 -8.19
C LYS A 211 5.83 -17.20 -9.02
N LYS A 212 5.05 -17.23 -10.11
CA LYS A 212 4.78 -16.04 -10.93
C LYS A 212 4.05 -14.96 -10.13
N LEU A 213 3.07 -15.34 -9.32
CA LEU A 213 2.39 -14.41 -8.41
C LEU A 213 3.40 -13.78 -7.44
N ALA A 214 4.19 -14.59 -6.73
CA ALA A 214 5.16 -14.12 -5.74
C ALA A 214 6.19 -13.12 -6.33
N MET A 215 6.63 -13.31 -7.57
CA MET A 215 7.51 -12.36 -8.27
C MET A 215 6.84 -11.01 -8.58
N ASN A 216 5.51 -10.98 -8.66
CA ASN A 216 4.73 -9.78 -8.99
C ASN A 216 4.03 -9.14 -7.79
N VAL A 217 4.10 -9.75 -6.60
CA VAL A 217 3.66 -9.13 -5.34
C VAL A 217 4.59 -7.97 -4.98
N LYS A 218 4.02 -6.82 -4.64
CA LYS A 218 4.76 -5.68 -4.09
C LYS A 218 5.18 -5.99 -2.67
N ARG A 219 6.48 -5.92 -2.37
CA ARG A 219 7.01 -6.23 -1.03
C ARG A 219 7.42 -4.99 -0.27
N TRP A 220 7.25 -5.06 1.04
CA TRP A 220 7.60 -3.98 1.97
C TRP A 220 9.11 -3.79 2.07
N THR A 221 9.88 -4.89 2.09
CA THR A 221 11.36 -4.88 2.06
C THR A 221 11.91 -4.25 0.77
N LEU A 222 11.15 -4.32 -0.33
CA LEU A 222 11.46 -3.77 -1.64
C LEU A 222 10.89 -2.36 -1.85
N LYS A 223 10.49 -1.68 -0.77
CA LYS A 223 10.01 -0.29 -0.78
C LYS A 223 8.80 -0.08 -1.71
N GLY A 224 7.89 -1.06 -1.72
CA GLY A 224 6.67 -1.06 -2.53
C GLY A 224 6.86 -1.53 -3.97
N HIS A 225 8.03 -2.05 -4.33
CA HIS A 225 8.25 -2.70 -5.62
C HIS A 225 8.01 -4.21 -5.55
N SER A 226 7.71 -4.82 -6.69
CA SER A 226 7.84 -6.27 -6.86
C SER A 226 9.23 -6.65 -7.36
N GLU A 227 9.66 -7.89 -7.13
CA GLU A 227 10.93 -8.40 -7.69
C GLU A 227 10.96 -8.23 -9.21
N ARG A 228 9.84 -8.54 -9.88
CA ARG A 228 9.71 -8.41 -11.34
C ARG A 228 9.92 -6.98 -11.82
N GLU A 229 9.43 -5.98 -11.09
CA GLU A 229 9.66 -4.56 -11.42
C GLU A 229 11.14 -4.18 -11.28
N ILE A 230 11.82 -4.68 -10.24
CA ILE A 230 13.25 -4.44 -10.02
C ILE A 230 14.09 -5.10 -11.13
N GLU A 231 13.82 -6.35 -11.47
CA GLU A 231 14.51 -7.05 -12.56
C GLU A 231 14.37 -6.30 -13.89
N ASN A 232 13.16 -5.85 -14.22
CA ASN A 232 12.89 -5.14 -15.46
C ASN A 232 13.62 -3.79 -15.52
N LYS A 233 13.76 -3.09 -14.38
CA LYS A 233 14.58 -1.89 -14.28
C LYS A 233 16.07 -2.18 -14.50
N LYS A 234 16.61 -3.27 -13.93
CA LYS A 234 18.01 -3.68 -14.14
C LYS A 234 18.30 -4.05 -15.60
N LYS A 235 17.37 -4.73 -16.28
CA LYS A 235 17.47 -5.07 -17.71
C LYS A 235 17.39 -3.85 -18.62
N THR A 236 16.67 -2.82 -18.20
CA THR A 236 16.62 -1.52 -18.88
C THR A 236 17.86 -0.72 -18.51
N ILE A 237 19.02 -1.09 -19.06
CA ILE A 237 20.20 -0.21 -19.02
C ILE A 237 19.76 1.13 -19.60
N LYS A 238 19.69 2.15 -18.75
CA LYS A 238 19.54 3.53 -19.18
C LYS A 238 20.69 3.77 -20.15
N LYS A 239 20.42 3.89 -21.46
CA LYS A 239 21.41 4.45 -22.37
C LYS A 239 21.82 5.77 -21.74
N GLU A 240 23.07 5.86 -21.29
CA GLU A 240 23.66 7.12 -20.84
C GLU A 240 23.33 8.16 -21.90
N ASN A 241 22.82 9.31 -21.44
CA ASN A 241 22.28 10.42 -22.24
C ASN A 241 22.83 10.45 -23.66
N SER A 242 22.14 9.74 -24.57
CA SER A 242 22.44 9.88 -25.99
C SER A 242 22.07 11.31 -26.33
N ILE A 243 23.08 12.14 -26.63
CA ILE A 243 22.91 13.54 -26.98
C ILE A 243 21.74 13.65 -27.95
N GLY A 244 20.69 14.37 -27.55
CA GLY A 244 19.51 14.52 -28.36
C GLY A 244 19.91 15.11 -29.70
N ARG A 245 19.38 14.60 -30.82
CA ARG A 245 19.69 15.09 -32.17
C ARG A 245 19.56 16.61 -32.32
N ASN A 246 18.75 17.25 -31.48
CA ASN A 246 18.53 18.70 -31.46
C ASN A 246 19.33 19.47 -30.40
N ASP A 247 20.03 18.78 -29.50
CA ASP A 247 20.85 19.39 -28.43
C ASP A 247 22.12 20.02 -29.01
N ILE A 248 22.75 20.91 -28.24
CA ILE A 248 24.01 21.55 -28.62
C ILE A 248 25.09 20.47 -28.73
N CYS A 249 25.83 20.50 -29.84
CA CYS A 249 26.86 19.52 -30.13
C CYS A 249 28.04 19.68 -29.14
N PRO A 250 28.51 18.59 -28.51
CA PRO A 250 29.53 18.64 -27.46
C PRO A 250 30.93 19.02 -27.97
N CYS A 251 31.14 19.06 -29.29
CA CYS A 251 32.39 19.48 -29.90
C CYS A 251 32.63 21.01 -29.85
N GLY A 252 31.76 21.78 -29.19
CA GLY A 252 31.91 23.23 -29.06
C GLY A 252 31.54 24.04 -30.30
N SER A 253 30.92 23.42 -31.32
CA SER A 253 30.58 24.09 -32.58
C SER A 253 29.36 25.03 -32.50
N ASN A 254 28.68 25.11 -31.36
CA ASN A 254 27.39 25.79 -31.14
C ASN A 254 26.25 25.38 -32.11
N LYS A 255 26.42 24.29 -32.87
CA LYS A 255 25.39 23.73 -33.77
C LYS A 255 24.61 22.62 -33.07
N LYS A 256 23.37 22.36 -33.50
CA LYS A 256 22.61 21.17 -33.07
C LYS A 256 23.35 19.89 -33.47
N TYR A 257 23.34 18.84 -32.64
CA TYR A 257 24.10 17.60 -32.83
C TYR A 257 23.90 17.00 -34.24
N LYS A 258 22.65 16.91 -34.73
CA LYS A 258 22.32 16.41 -36.09
C LYS A 258 22.92 17.21 -37.25
N LYS A 259 23.34 18.46 -37.02
CA LYS A 259 23.96 19.33 -38.03
C LYS A 259 25.49 19.41 -37.88
N CYS A 260 26.08 18.63 -36.98
CA CYS A 260 27.53 18.63 -36.72
C CYS A 260 28.05 17.20 -36.60
N CYS A 261 28.31 16.68 -35.39
CA CYS A 261 28.89 15.36 -35.18
C CYS A 261 27.89 14.20 -35.39
N GLY A 262 26.59 14.48 -35.43
CA GLY A 262 25.53 13.47 -35.65
C GLY A 262 25.07 13.36 -37.10
N LYS A 263 25.94 13.65 -38.07
CA LYS A 263 25.73 13.36 -39.49
C LYS A 263 25.89 11.88 -39.77
#